data_AF-A0A7C4TB95-F1
#
_entry.id   AF-A0A7C4TB95-F1
#
_cell.length_a   1.000
_cell.length_b   1.000
_cell.length_c   1.000
_cell.angle_alpha   90.00
_cell.angle_beta   90.00
_cell.angle_gamma   90.00
#
_symmetry.space_group_name_H-M   'P 1'
#
loop_
_entity.id
_entity.type
_entity.pdbx_description
1 polymer ?
#
loop_
_entity_poly.entity_id
_entity_poly.type
_entity_poly.pdbx_seq_one_letter_code
_entity_poly.pdbx_strand_id
1 'polypeptide(L)'
;MSVEKEGDWFPWLIAAVLFAKPISVDIARRTIRLLLNEGVTTPEAIVECGWEGLVAILDAGGYVRYDFSTADRLLALAQALPRDRLRRIRARAPTAEALERRLTEIKGVGPKTVNVFLRELRGVWDLDLPLSEEARSAARKVGLAVSALRLPKKSLARLESVLVRTWIEHCKRGRWETCPAGDGCGCASKRGRSSAGPPRRRSLRSR
;
A
#
# COMPACT_ATOMS: atom_id res chain seq x y z
N MET A 1 16.44 2.33 4.67
CA MET A 1 15.99 1.18 5.49
C MET A 1 16.25 -0.09 4.69
N SER A 2 16.96 -1.07 5.25
CA SER A 2 16.98 -2.41 4.66
C SER A 2 15.68 -3.14 5.03
N VAL A 3 15.35 -4.23 4.36
CA VAL A 3 14.29 -5.18 4.79
C VAL A 3 14.90 -6.50 5.27
N GLU A 4 16.22 -6.65 5.09
CA GLU A 4 16.92 -7.93 5.20
C GLU A 4 17.19 -8.31 6.67
N LYS A 5 17.17 -7.33 7.59
CA LYS A 5 17.36 -7.56 9.02
C LYS A 5 16.02 -7.57 9.75
N GLU A 6 15.89 -8.44 10.75
CA GLU A 6 14.68 -8.60 11.57
C GLU A 6 14.23 -7.27 12.21
N GLY A 7 15.19 -6.47 12.69
CA GLY A 7 14.91 -5.16 13.30
C GLY A 7 14.24 -4.15 12.35
N ASP A 8 14.31 -4.37 11.04
CA ASP A 8 13.71 -3.48 10.05
C ASP A 8 12.23 -3.81 9.79
N TRP A 9 11.73 -4.99 10.17
CA TRP A 9 10.37 -5.43 9.80
C TRP A 9 9.26 -4.59 10.45
N PHE A 10 9.44 -4.17 11.70
CA PHE A 10 8.45 -3.33 12.36
C PHE A 10 8.38 -1.91 11.75
N PRO A 11 9.50 -1.20 11.51
CA PRO A 11 9.51 0.01 10.70
C PRO A 11 8.84 -0.13 9.32
N TRP A 12 9.02 -1.26 8.63
CA TRP A 12 8.34 -1.53 7.37
C TRP A 12 6.84 -1.76 7.52
N LEU A 13 6.40 -2.34 8.63
CA LEU A 13 4.99 -2.48 8.93
C LEU A 13 4.34 -1.12 9.20
N ILE A 14 5.02 -0.21 9.91
CA ILE A 14 4.58 1.18 10.08
C ILE A 14 4.43 1.84 8.70
N ALA A 15 5.44 1.72 7.84
CA ALA A 15 5.37 2.26 6.48
C ALA A 15 4.15 1.69 5.73
N ALA A 16 3.90 0.39 5.82
CA ALA A 16 2.75 -0.25 5.19
C ALA A 16 1.41 0.25 5.75
N VAL A 17 1.32 0.60 7.04
CA VAL A 17 0.12 1.23 7.64
C VAL A 17 -0.13 2.60 7.01
N LEU A 18 0.92 3.43 6.85
CA LEU A 18 0.82 4.75 6.23
C LEU A 18 0.40 4.65 4.75
N PHE A 19 1.03 3.77 3.98
CA PHE A 19 0.71 3.58 2.55
C PHE A 19 -0.65 2.90 2.29
N ALA A 20 -1.26 2.28 3.30
CA ALA A 20 -2.56 1.63 3.14
C ALA A 20 -3.74 2.61 3.12
N LYS A 21 -3.56 3.86 3.57
CA LYS A 21 -4.60 4.89 3.54
C LYS A 21 -4.67 5.59 2.18
N PRO A 22 -5.82 6.18 1.81
CA PRO A 22 -5.96 7.00 0.60
C PRO A 22 -5.24 8.36 0.72
N ILE A 23 -3.92 8.34 0.79
CA ILE A 23 -3.06 9.52 0.94
C ILE A 23 -1.99 9.56 -0.16
N SER A 24 -1.36 10.72 -0.37
CA SER A 24 -0.29 10.81 -1.36
C SER A 24 0.93 10.00 -0.93
N VAL A 25 1.62 9.41 -1.91
CA VAL A 25 2.86 8.66 -1.67
C VAL A 25 3.92 9.56 -1.02
N ASP A 26 3.98 10.83 -1.41
CA ASP A 26 4.96 11.77 -0.88
C ASP A 26 4.70 12.16 0.58
N ILE A 27 3.43 12.31 0.97
CA ILE A 27 3.05 12.51 2.39
C ILE A 27 3.46 11.28 3.20
N ALA A 28 3.06 10.08 2.78
CA ALA A 28 3.44 8.85 3.50
C ALA A 28 4.96 8.67 3.61
N ARG A 29 5.72 8.99 2.54
CA ARG A 29 7.19 8.99 2.54
C ARG A 29 7.80 10.02 3.48
N ARG A 30 7.23 11.23 3.54
CA ARG A 30 7.68 12.27 4.46
C ARG A 30 7.43 11.84 5.90
N THR A 31 6.22 11.39 6.21
CA THR A 31 5.82 10.94 7.54
C THR A 31 6.70 9.80 8.06
N ILE A 32 6.97 8.75 7.27
CA ILE A 32 7.84 7.66 7.74
C ILE A 32 9.29 8.13 7.98
N ARG A 33 9.79 9.10 7.21
CA ARG A 33 11.12 9.68 7.46
C ARG A 33 11.16 10.47 8.76
N LEU A 34 10.11 11.21 9.08
CA LEU A 34 10.03 11.92 10.36
C LEU A 34 10.03 10.92 11.53
N LEU A 35 9.19 9.88 11.47
CA LEU A 35 9.18 8.82 12.50
C LEU A 35 10.57 8.19 12.69
N LEU A 36 11.30 7.92 11.61
CA LEU A 36 12.67 7.39 11.67
C LEU A 36 13.65 8.38 12.32
N ASN A 37 13.57 9.66 11.93
CA ASN A 37 14.47 10.70 12.44
C ASN A 37 14.24 10.96 13.94
N GLU A 38 12.99 10.89 14.40
CA GLU A 38 12.60 11.01 15.81
C GLU A 38 12.84 9.71 16.60
N GLY A 39 13.29 8.62 15.96
CA GLY A 39 13.49 7.33 16.60
C GLY A 39 12.19 6.59 16.97
N VAL A 40 11.04 7.07 16.52
CA VAL A 40 9.69 6.55 16.82
C VAL A 40 9.31 5.41 15.86
N THR A 41 10.17 4.39 15.77
CA THR A 41 9.97 3.23 14.88
C THR A 41 10.17 1.88 15.55
N THR A 42 10.11 1.83 16.88
CA THR A 42 10.05 0.58 17.65
C THR A 42 8.75 0.53 18.43
N PRO A 43 8.25 -0.66 18.82
CA PRO A 43 7.05 -0.75 19.66
C PRO A 43 7.18 0.08 20.94
N GLU A 44 8.32 0.02 21.61
CA GLU A 44 8.58 0.75 22.85
C GLU A 44 8.60 2.25 22.61
N ALA A 45 9.31 2.72 21.57
CA ALA A 45 9.38 4.15 21.24
C ALA A 45 8.02 4.73 20.82
N ILE A 46 7.16 3.95 20.15
CA ILE A 46 5.80 4.38 19.82
C ILE A 46 4.95 4.54 21.09
N VAL A 47 5.05 3.59 22.02
CA VAL A 47 4.30 3.64 23.28
C VAL A 47 4.78 4.82 24.13
N GLU A 48 6.10 5.04 24.21
CA GLU A 48 6.71 6.15 24.94
C GLU A 48 6.38 7.52 24.33
N CYS A 49 6.41 7.64 22.99
CA CYS A 49 6.00 8.84 22.27
C CYS A 49 4.54 9.23 22.57
N GLY A 50 3.69 8.23 22.84
CA GLY A 50 2.30 8.44 23.21
C GLY A 50 1.46 9.00 22.06
N TRP A 51 0.17 9.19 22.33
CA TRP A 51 -0.78 9.58 21.28
C TRP A 51 -0.49 10.99 20.75
N GLU A 52 -0.28 11.96 21.64
CA GLU A 52 -0.04 13.37 21.28
C GLU A 52 1.25 13.54 20.47
N GLY A 53 2.34 12.87 20.86
CA GLY A 53 3.60 12.91 20.12
C GLY A 53 3.47 12.30 18.74
N LEU A 54 2.74 11.19 18.60
CA LEU A 54 2.48 10.59 17.29
C LEU A 54 1.66 11.53 16.40
N VAL A 55 0.61 12.16 16.94
CA VAL A 55 -0.19 13.15 16.20
C VAL A 55 0.70 14.29 15.71
N ALA A 56 1.56 14.84 16.55
CA ALA A 56 2.48 15.91 16.17
C ALA A 56 3.40 15.52 15.01
N ILE A 57 3.96 14.30 15.04
CA ILE A 57 4.82 13.78 13.95
C ILE A 57 4.01 13.55 12.67
N LEU A 58 2.80 12.99 12.79
CA LEU A 58 1.90 12.74 11.67
C LEU A 58 1.51 14.06 10.99
N ASP A 59 1.19 15.10 11.76
CA ASP A 59 0.84 16.43 11.27
C ASP A 59 2.01 17.11 10.58
N ALA A 60 3.21 17.08 11.16
CA ALA A 60 4.42 17.57 10.52
C ALA A 60 4.71 16.86 9.18
N GLY A 61 4.29 15.59 9.07
CA GLY A 61 4.36 14.82 7.83
C GLY A 61 3.32 15.22 6.77
N GLY A 62 2.29 16.00 7.14
CA GLY A 62 1.15 16.35 6.30
C GLY A 62 0.02 15.32 6.34
N TYR A 63 -0.02 14.48 7.38
CA TYR A 63 -1.00 13.40 7.54
C TYR A 63 -2.31 13.86 8.22
N VAL A 64 -2.53 15.17 8.34
CA VAL A 64 -3.62 15.88 9.05
C VAL A 64 -5.02 15.29 8.87
N ARG A 65 -5.34 14.72 7.69
CA ARG A 65 -6.67 14.11 7.48
C ARG A 65 -6.90 12.85 8.32
N TYR A 66 -5.83 12.17 8.71
CA TYR A 66 -5.86 10.84 9.28
C TYR A 66 -4.94 10.69 10.51
N ASP A 67 -4.29 11.75 10.95
CA ASP A 67 -3.40 11.87 12.10
C ASP A 67 -3.94 11.13 13.34
N PHE A 68 -5.09 11.50 13.88
CA PHE A 68 -5.67 10.93 15.10
C PHE A 68 -5.91 9.43 14.93
N SER A 69 -6.60 9.05 13.85
CA SER A 69 -6.91 7.65 13.57
C SER A 69 -5.66 6.80 13.29
N THR A 70 -4.56 7.43 12.90
CA THR A 70 -3.29 6.76 12.60
C THR A 70 -2.45 6.66 13.86
N ALA A 71 -2.45 7.68 14.72
CA ALA A 71 -1.86 7.61 16.06
C ALA A 71 -2.49 6.46 16.87
N ASP A 72 -3.83 6.38 16.92
CA ASP A 72 -4.54 5.26 17.57
C ASP A 72 -4.10 3.90 17.03
N ARG A 73 -3.97 3.83 15.69
CA ARG A 73 -3.61 2.59 15.00
C ARG A 73 -2.16 2.20 15.25
N LEU A 74 -1.24 3.15 15.28
CA LEU A 74 0.17 2.91 15.58
C LEU A 74 0.37 2.48 17.03
N LEU A 75 -0.33 3.10 17.99
CA LEU A 75 -0.33 2.68 19.40
C LEU A 75 -0.88 1.27 19.57
N ALA A 76 -2.05 0.97 18.99
CA ALA A 76 -2.63 -0.36 19.04
C ALA A 76 -1.69 -1.41 18.41
N LEU A 77 -1.01 -1.05 17.32
CA LEU A 77 -0.04 -1.92 16.66
C LEU A 77 1.18 -2.19 17.56
N ALA A 78 1.76 -1.15 18.17
CA ALA A 78 2.91 -1.25 19.06
C ALA A 78 2.59 -2.10 20.30
N GLN A 79 1.42 -1.91 20.90
CA GLN A 79 0.95 -2.73 22.02
C GLN A 79 0.72 -4.19 21.61
N ALA A 80 0.20 -4.42 20.40
CA ALA A 80 -0.04 -5.76 19.89
C ALA A 80 1.22 -6.48 19.43
N LEU A 81 2.28 -5.78 19.02
CA LEU A 81 3.50 -6.36 18.45
C LEU A 81 4.74 -5.98 19.25
N PRO A 82 5.04 -6.67 20.37
CA PRO A 82 6.38 -6.57 20.95
C PRO A 82 7.43 -7.06 19.95
N ARG A 83 8.69 -6.62 20.10
CA ARG A 83 9.78 -6.74 19.10
C ARG A 83 9.88 -8.10 18.41
N ASP A 84 9.69 -9.20 19.13
CA ASP A 84 9.88 -10.56 18.62
C ASP A 84 8.63 -11.19 17.97
N ARG A 85 7.46 -10.54 18.06
CA ARG A 85 6.19 -11.16 17.64
C ARG A 85 6.09 -11.32 16.12
N LEU A 86 6.65 -10.40 15.33
CA LEU A 86 6.68 -10.54 13.86
C LEU A 86 7.53 -11.75 13.43
N ARG A 87 8.66 -11.99 14.08
CA ARG A 87 9.45 -13.21 13.87
C ARG A 87 8.67 -14.46 14.23
N ARG A 88 8.00 -14.48 15.39
CA ARG A 88 7.18 -15.62 15.81
C ARG A 88 6.03 -15.89 14.84
N ILE A 89 5.39 -14.84 14.31
CA ILE A 89 4.35 -14.96 13.29
C ILE A 89 4.93 -15.58 12.02
N ARG A 90 6.06 -15.07 11.52
CA ARG A 90 6.73 -15.59 10.33
C ARG A 90 7.14 -17.06 10.49
N ALA A 91 7.72 -17.43 11.65
CA ALA A 91 8.17 -18.80 11.93
C ALA A 91 7.00 -19.80 11.99
N ARG A 92 5.80 -19.35 12.37
CA ARG A 92 4.58 -20.18 12.48
C ARG A 92 3.67 -20.10 11.26
N ALA A 93 4.17 -19.52 10.16
CA ALA A 93 3.44 -19.34 8.91
C ALA A 93 4.20 -20.00 7.75
N PRO A 94 3.92 -21.29 7.46
CA PRO A 94 4.61 -22.01 6.39
C PRO A 94 4.17 -21.57 4.98
N THR A 95 3.01 -20.93 4.85
CA THR A 95 2.47 -20.45 3.57
C THR A 95 2.13 -18.96 3.61
N ALA A 96 1.99 -18.35 2.44
CA ALA A 96 1.58 -16.95 2.30
C ALA A 96 0.19 -16.70 2.92
N GLU A 97 -0.76 -17.61 2.73
CA GLU A 97 -2.11 -17.51 3.28
C GLU A 97 -2.11 -17.59 4.81
N ALA A 98 -1.29 -18.49 5.37
CA ALA A 98 -1.14 -18.60 6.82
C ALA A 98 -0.51 -17.33 7.42
N LEU A 99 0.44 -16.73 6.70
CA LEU A 99 1.08 -15.49 7.09
C LEU A 99 0.12 -14.30 7.01
N GLU A 100 -0.61 -14.17 5.91
CA GLU A 100 -1.62 -13.13 5.71
C GLU A 100 -2.68 -13.19 6.82
N ARG A 101 -3.25 -14.37 7.09
CA ARG A 101 -4.24 -14.57 8.15
C ARG A 101 -3.71 -14.10 9.51
N ARG A 102 -2.53 -14.56 9.91
CA ARG A 102 -1.90 -14.18 11.18
C ARG A 102 -1.60 -12.69 11.27
N LEU A 103 -1.20 -12.05 10.16
CA LEU A 103 -0.97 -10.61 10.15
C LEU A 103 -2.28 -9.84 10.28
N THR A 104 -3.37 -10.29 9.63
CA THR A 104 -4.69 -9.65 9.75
C THR A 104 -5.36 -9.83 11.11
N GLU A 105 -4.96 -10.83 11.91
CA GLU A 105 -5.40 -10.99 13.30
C GLU A 105 -4.85 -9.90 14.24
N ILE A 106 -3.80 -9.19 13.82
CA ILE A 106 -3.22 -8.09 14.61
C ILE A 106 -4.17 -6.89 14.53
N LYS A 107 -4.62 -6.42 15.68
CA LYS A 107 -5.43 -5.21 15.78
C LYS A 107 -4.71 -4.04 15.10
N GLY A 108 -5.39 -3.36 14.17
CA GLY A 108 -4.78 -2.28 13.40
C GLY A 108 -4.00 -2.74 12.16
N VAL A 109 -4.03 -4.01 11.79
CA VAL A 109 -3.49 -4.51 10.51
C VAL A 109 -4.64 -5.00 9.65
N GLY A 110 -4.86 -4.34 8.50
CA GLY A 110 -5.91 -4.72 7.55
C GLY A 110 -5.32 -5.36 6.29
N PRO A 111 -6.15 -5.98 5.43
CA PRO A 111 -5.69 -6.65 4.21
C PRO A 111 -4.82 -5.75 3.33
N LYS A 112 -5.16 -4.45 3.23
CA LYS A 112 -4.36 -3.50 2.44
C LYS A 112 -2.96 -3.27 3.02
N THR A 113 -2.85 -3.18 4.35
CA THR A 113 -1.56 -3.09 5.04
C THR A 113 -0.73 -4.33 4.79
N VAL A 114 -1.34 -5.52 4.91
CA VAL A 114 -0.65 -6.79 4.65
C VAL A 114 -0.14 -6.88 3.22
N ASN A 115 -0.95 -6.51 2.23
CA ASN A 115 -0.54 -6.49 0.82
C ASN A 115 0.67 -5.57 0.59
N VAL A 116 0.67 -4.37 1.16
CA VAL A 116 1.82 -3.45 1.04
C VAL A 116 3.05 -4.02 1.74
N PHE A 117 2.88 -4.55 2.95
CA PHE A 117 3.97 -5.09 3.76
C PHE A 117 4.63 -6.31 3.11
N LEU A 118 3.84 -7.30 2.71
CA LEU A 118 4.34 -8.53 2.10
C LEU A 118 4.99 -8.28 0.73
N ARG A 119 4.48 -7.34 -0.07
CA ARG A 119 5.10 -6.96 -1.35
C ARG A 119 6.56 -6.54 -1.17
N GLU A 120 6.85 -5.71 -0.17
CA GLU A 120 8.22 -5.21 0.07
C GLU A 120 9.14 -6.28 0.70
N LEU A 121 8.57 -7.26 1.40
CA LEU A 121 9.31 -8.40 1.95
C LEU A 121 9.51 -9.56 0.98
N ARG A 122 9.04 -9.44 -0.27
CA ARG A 122 9.23 -10.45 -1.30
C ARG A 122 10.72 -10.68 -1.57
N GLY A 123 11.19 -11.90 -1.32
CA GLY A 123 12.60 -12.27 -1.45
C GLY A 123 13.45 -12.04 -0.21
N VAL A 124 12.87 -11.49 0.86
CA VAL A 124 13.43 -11.55 2.21
C VAL A 124 12.98 -12.84 2.89
N TRP A 125 11.67 -13.09 2.82
CA TRP A 125 11.11 -14.36 3.26
C TRP A 125 11.04 -15.33 2.10
N ASP A 126 11.51 -16.55 2.33
CA ASP A 126 11.33 -17.63 1.37
C ASP A 126 9.89 -18.16 1.41
N LEU A 127 8.97 -17.35 0.88
CA LEU A 127 7.57 -17.65 0.66
C LEU A 127 7.20 -17.21 -0.75
N ASP A 128 6.34 -18.00 -1.38
CA ASP A 128 5.72 -17.59 -2.64
C ASP A 128 4.51 -16.69 -2.35
N LEU A 129 4.75 -15.39 -2.41
CA LEU A 129 3.71 -14.39 -2.11
C LEU A 129 2.88 -14.13 -3.38
N PRO A 130 1.55 -14.24 -3.37
CA PRO A 130 0.76 -13.92 -4.55
C PRO A 130 0.86 -12.42 -4.88
N LEU A 131 0.55 -12.06 -6.14
CA LEU A 131 0.35 -10.66 -6.51
C LEU A 131 -0.95 -10.14 -5.91
N SER A 132 -0.96 -8.87 -5.51
CA SER A 132 -2.19 -8.19 -5.07
C SER A 132 -3.26 -8.22 -6.16
N GLU A 133 -4.53 -8.16 -5.75
CA GLU A 133 -5.66 -8.11 -6.69
C GLU A 133 -5.55 -6.92 -7.65
N GLU A 134 -5.14 -5.75 -7.16
CA GLU A 134 -4.94 -4.56 -7.98
C GLU A 134 -3.85 -4.77 -9.01
N ALA A 135 -2.72 -5.39 -8.63
CA ALA A 135 -1.63 -5.70 -9.54
C ALA A 135 -2.09 -6.68 -10.64
N ARG A 136 -2.79 -7.76 -10.26
CA ARG A 136 -3.36 -8.74 -11.20
C ARG A 136 -4.35 -8.07 -12.16
N SER A 137 -5.16 -7.15 -11.66
CA SER A 137 -6.18 -6.46 -12.45
C SER A 137 -5.58 -5.48 -13.45
N ALA A 138 -4.52 -4.75 -13.05
CA ALA A 138 -3.75 -3.94 -13.98
C ALA A 138 -3.02 -4.80 -15.02
N ALA A 139 -2.31 -5.85 -14.59
CA ALA A 139 -1.57 -6.76 -15.47
C ALA A 139 -2.47 -7.34 -16.57
N ARG A 140 -3.67 -7.80 -16.20
CA ARG A 140 -4.67 -8.30 -17.16
C ARG A 140 -5.07 -7.25 -18.19
N LYS A 141 -5.29 -6.01 -17.77
CA LYS A 141 -5.68 -4.90 -18.67
C LYS A 141 -4.58 -4.54 -19.67
N VAL A 142 -3.32 -4.59 -19.23
CA VAL A 142 -2.17 -4.31 -20.10
C VAL A 142 -1.69 -5.54 -20.90
N GLY A 143 -2.33 -6.70 -20.75
CA GLY A 143 -1.95 -7.92 -21.45
C GLY A 143 -0.66 -8.57 -20.93
N LEU A 144 -0.25 -8.27 -19.69
CA LEU A 144 0.99 -8.78 -19.12
C LEU A 144 0.78 -10.09 -18.36
N ALA A 145 1.32 -11.19 -18.89
CA ALA A 145 1.39 -12.47 -18.19
C ALA A 145 2.59 -12.47 -17.21
N VAL A 146 2.40 -11.93 -16.01
CA VAL A 146 3.49 -11.72 -15.03
C VAL A 146 4.25 -13.02 -14.68
N SER A 147 3.54 -14.16 -14.59
CA SER A 147 4.14 -15.47 -14.33
C SER A 147 5.09 -15.94 -15.43
N ALA A 148 4.86 -15.52 -16.68
CA ALA A 148 5.71 -15.88 -17.82
C ALA A 148 7.06 -15.13 -17.82
N LEU A 149 7.16 -14.00 -17.12
CA LEU A 149 8.37 -13.15 -17.12
C LEU A 149 9.54 -13.72 -16.31
N ARG A 150 9.33 -14.77 -15.50
CA ARG A 150 10.34 -15.43 -14.66
C ARG A 150 11.28 -14.45 -13.94
N LEU A 151 10.71 -13.39 -13.36
CA LEU A 151 11.48 -12.31 -12.76
C LEU A 151 12.08 -12.70 -11.40
N PRO A 152 13.28 -12.20 -11.05
CA PRO A 152 13.77 -12.25 -9.68
C PRO A 152 12.77 -11.62 -8.70
N LYS A 153 12.71 -12.15 -7.47
CA LYS A 153 11.77 -11.72 -6.42
C LYS A 153 11.75 -10.19 -6.20
N LYS A 154 12.93 -9.54 -6.16
CA LYS A 154 13.05 -8.07 -6.03
C LYS A 154 12.47 -7.30 -7.23
N SER A 155 12.69 -7.80 -8.46
CA SER A 155 12.12 -7.20 -9.67
C SER A 155 10.61 -7.36 -9.74
N LEU A 156 10.10 -8.50 -9.27
CA LEU A 156 8.66 -8.76 -9.17
C LEU A 156 7.98 -7.79 -8.19
N ALA A 157 8.58 -7.49 -7.03
CA ALA A 157 8.06 -6.50 -6.09
C ALA A 157 7.94 -5.10 -6.70
N ARG A 158 8.97 -4.67 -7.46
CA ARG A 158 8.96 -3.39 -8.18
C ARG A 158 7.87 -3.34 -9.24
N LEU A 159 7.74 -4.40 -10.05
CA LEU A 159 6.69 -4.51 -11.05
C LEU A 159 5.29 -4.47 -10.40
N GLU A 160 5.09 -5.22 -9.32
CA GLU A 160 3.84 -5.23 -8.56
C GLU A 160 3.49 -3.81 -8.07
N SER A 161 4.45 -3.07 -7.55
CA SER A 161 4.24 -1.67 -7.11
C SER A 161 3.78 -0.76 -8.25
N VAL A 162 4.40 -0.87 -9.44
CA VAL A 162 4.00 -0.12 -10.65
C VAL A 162 2.59 -0.50 -11.10
N LEU A 163 2.25 -1.79 -11.11
CA LEU A 163 0.92 -2.26 -11.48
C LEU A 163 -0.16 -1.78 -10.51
N VAL A 164 0.10 -1.81 -9.20
CA VAL A 164 -0.82 -1.29 -8.18
C VAL A 164 -1.07 0.21 -8.38
N ARG A 165 -0.02 1.00 -8.60
CA ARG A 165 -0.16 2.44 -8.88
C ARG A 165 -0.95 2.69 -10.15
N THR A 166 -0.62 1.98 -11.23
CA THR A 166 -1.34 2.04 -12.50
C THR A 166 -2.83 1.74 -12.30
N TRP A 167 -3.15 0.73 -11.48
CA TRP A 167 -4.53 0.39 -11.16
C TRP A 167 -5.26 1.53 -10.42
N ILE A 168 -4.69 2.00 -9.31
CA ILE A 168 -5.31 2.99 -8.44
C ILE A 168 -5.44 4.33 -9.16
N GLU A 169 -4.36 4.81 -9.78
CA GLU A 169 -4.27 6.13 -10.39
C GLU A 169 -5.02 6.18 -11.74
N HIS A 170 -5.09 5.09 -12.50
CA HIS A 170 -5.66 5.11 -13.85
C HIS A 170 -6.78 4.10 -14.04
N CYS A 171 -6.50 2.81 -13.94
CA CYS A 171 -7.44 1.77 -14.41
C CYS A 171 -8.78 1.75 -13.65
N LYS A 172 -8.76 1.97 -12.33
CA LYS A 172 -9.95 2.00 -11.47
C LYS A 172 -10.75 3.29 -11.64
N ARG A 173 -10.09 4.39 -12.01
CA ARG A 173 -10.70 5.73 -12.19
C ARG A 173 -11.11 6.01 -13.63
N GLY A 174 -10.88 5.07 -14.56
CA GLY A 174 -11.18 5.26 -15.98
C GLY A 174 -10.29 6.30 -16.67
N ARG A 175 -9.15 6.69 -16.09
CA ARG A 175 -8.23 7.69 -16.66
C ARG A 175 -7.25 7.05 -17.64
N TRP A 176 -7.77 6.52 -18.74
CA TRP A 176 -6.96 5.81 -19.75
C TRP A 176 -6.15 6.75 -20.63
N GLU A 177 -6.60 7.99 -20.85
CA GLU A 177 -5.89 9.01 -21.65
C GLU A 177 -4.50 9.36 -21.10
N THR A 178 -4.37 9.35 -19.78
CA THR A 178 -3.12 9.67 -19.07
C THR A 178 -2.43 8.42 -18.51
N CYS A 179 -2.93 7.23 -18.84
CA CYS A 179 -2.39 5.98 -18.34
C CYS A 179 -1.02 5.70 -19.00
N PRO A 180 0.03 5.37 -18.22
CA PRO A 180 1.36 5.10 -18.77
C PRO A 180 1.41 3.89 -19.71
N ALA A 181 0.41 3.00 -19.65
CA ALA A 181 0.31 1.86 -20.56
C ALA A 181 -0.11 2.27 -22.00
N GLY A 182 -0.60 3.51 -22.18
CA GLY A 182 -0.90 4.09 -23.48
C GLY A 182 -1.83 3.26 -24.35
N ASP A 183 -1.65 3.39 -25.66
CA ASP A 183 -2.51 2.77 -26.67
C ASP A 183 -2.28 1.25 -26.84
N GLY A 184 -1.18 0.72 -26.29
CA GLY A 184 -0.92 -0.72 -26.21
C GLY A 184 -1.80 -1.46 -25.18
N CYS A 185 -2.53 -0.72 -24.34
CA CYS A 185 -3.44 -1.29 -23.35
C CYS A 185 -4.82 -1.56 -23.95
N GLY A 186 -5.43 -2.70 -23.61
CA GLY A 186 -6.80 -3.03 -24.05
C GLY A 186 -7.87 -2.03 -23.61
N CYS A 187 -7.54 -1.11 -22.69
CA CYS A 187 -8.43 -0.02 -22.27
C CYS A 187 -8.46 1.17 -23.24
N ALA A 188 -7.44 1.36 -24.09
CA ALA A 188 -7.34 2.52 -24.99
C ALA A 188 -8.37 2.48 -26.15
N SER A 189 -8.81 1.28 -26.53
CA SER A 189 -9.88 1.05 -27.52
C SER A 189 -11.24 1.66 -27.13
N LYS A 190 -11.37 2.17 -25.89
CA LYS A 190 -12.58 2.87 -25.42
C LYS A 190 -12.68 4.34 -25.87
N ARG A 191 -11.64 4.93 -26.49
CA ARG A 191 -11.66 6.28 -27.11
C ARG A 191 -12.91 6.54 -27.97
N GLY A 192 -13.35 5.54 -28.73
CA GLY A 192 -14.46 5.68 -29.68
C GLY A 192 -15.88 5.49 -29.13
N ARG A 193 -16.07 5.09 -27.86
CA ARG A 193 -17.42 4.81 -27.29
C ARG A 193 -17.97 5.92 -26.40
N SER A 194 -17.16 6.91 -26.02
CA SER A 194 -17.54 7.97 -25.08
C SER A 194 -17.84 9.33 -25.74
N SER A 195 -17.74 9.45 -27.07
CA SER A 195 -18.12 10.68 -27.80
C SER A 195 -19.63 10.80 -28.07
N ALA A 196 -20.45 9.80 -27.73
CA ALA A 196 -21.91 9.88 -27.77
C ALA A 196 -22.48 10.19 -26.37
N GLY A 197 -22.19 11.37 -25.83
CA GLY A 197 -22.96 11.94 -24.73
C GLY A 197 -24.32 12.43 -25.25
N PRO A 198 -25.43 12.24 -24.54
CA PRO A 198 -26.74 12.66 -25.01
C PRO A 198 -26.75 14.19 -25.20
N PRO A 199 -27.47 14.73 -26.21
CA PRO A 199 -27.52 16.17 -26.43
C PRO A 199 -28.05 16.86 -25.18
N ARG A 200 -27.30 17.83 -24.67
CA ARG A 200 -27.73 18.69 -23.55
C ARG A 200 -29.04 19.37 -23.96
N ARG A 201 -30.14 19.00 -23.30
CA ARG A 201 -31.42 19.71 -23.44
C ARG A 201 -31.18 21.18 -23.08
N ARG A 202 -31.28 22.07 -24.07
CA ARG A 202 -31.39 23.51 -23.84
C ARG A 202 -32.70 23.73 -23.07
N SER A 203 -32.62 24.18 -21.82
CA SER A 203 -33.78 24.71 -21.12
C SER A 203 -34.18 26.00 -21.81
N LEU A 204 -35.27 25.96 -22.58
CA LEU A 204 -36.01 27.15 -22.95
C LEU A 204 -36.60 27.73 -21.67
N ARG A 205 -36.00 28.81 -21.16
CA ARG A 205 -36.70 29.73 -20.26
C ARG A 205 -37.54 30.63 -21.14
N SER A 206 -38.83 30.39 -21.18
CA SER A 206 -39.83 31.32 -21.68
C SER A 206 -40.54 31.95 -20.48
N ARG A 207 -40.30 33.27 -20.35
CA ARG A 207 -41.14 34.36 -19.83
C ARG A 207 -41.92 34.13 -18.55
#